data_AF-A0A8C4Q197-F1
#
_entry.id   AF-A0A8C4Q197-F1
#
_cell.length_a   1.000
_cell.length_b   1.000
_cell.length_c   1.000
_cell.angle_alpha   90.00
_cell.angle_beta   90.00
_cell.angle_gamma   90.00
#
_symmetry.space_group_name_H-M   'P 1'
#
loop_
_entity.id
_entity.type
_entity.pdbx_description
1 polymer ?
#
loop_
_entity_poly.entity_id
_entity_poly.type
_entity_poly.pdbx_seq_one_letter_code
_entity_poly.pdbx_strand_id
1 'polypeptide(L)'
;MRCIPGSPLLPFTHQLLLTFDPILVEKVAVLLRHVMRDNPQLQRLYHTGVFFFIMMYTGSNLLPIASFLKYSHLKQAFRSEESKGVELAQRSVLGHLLPEAMVCYLENYPPARFAEIFLGEFDTPEAIWSSEMRRLMIEKIATHLADFTPRLHSNTRALYQYCPIPAISYPQLDNELFCSIYYLRHLCDTIHFPDWPIRDPVSVDWEVVQDAFAALWCLFSFFKKYKYARSKI
;
A
#
# COMPACT_ATOMS: atom_id res chain seq x y z
N MET A 1 -3.15 -13.98 29.49
CA MET A 1 -4.48 -13.76 28.88
C MET A 1 -4.75 -14.93 27.95
N ARG A 2 -5.71 -15.80 28.28
CA ARG A 2 -5.90 -17.10 27.62
C ARG A 2 -6.52 -16.89 26.23
N CYS A 3 -5.79 -17.28 25.19
CA CYS A 3 -6.32 -17.46 23.84
C CYS A 3 -7.57 -18.34 23.92
N ILE A 4 -8.62 -18.00 23.17
CA ILE A 4 -9.83 -18.83 23.05
C ILE A 4 -9.39 -20.23 22.59
N PRO A 5 -9.45 -21.28 23.42
CA PRO A 5 -9.18 -22.63 22.98
C PRO A 5 -10.49 -23.19 22.41
N GLY A 6 -10.50 -23.56 21.13
CA GLY A 6 -11.51 -24.53 20.66
C GLY A 6 -12.35 -24.22 19.43
N SER A 7 -11.96 -23.32 18.53
CA SER A 7 -12.50 -23.38 17.16
C SER A 7 -11.42 -23.88 16.19
N PRO A 8 -11.52 -25.10 15.63
CA PRO A 8 -10.57 -25.59 14.63
C PRO A 8 -10.58 -24.77 13.33
N LEU A 9 -11.51 -23.81 13.19
CA LEU A 9 -11.70 -22.96 12.01
C LEU A 9 -11.09 -21.56 12.15
N LEU A 10 -10.79 -21.10 13.37
CA LEU A 10 -10.10 -19.82 13.63
C LEU A 10 -8.78 -19.68 12.86
N PRO A 11 -7.93 -20.73 12.74
CA PRO A 11 -6.67 -20.64 12.00
C PRO A 11 -6.89 -20.31 10.52
N PHE A 12 -8.01 -20.76 9.93
CA PHE A 12 -8.30 -20.67 8.49
C PHE A 12 -9.25 -19.53 8.14
N THR A 13 -9.68 -18.73 9.12
CA THR A 13 -10.68 -17.66 8.90
C THR A 13 -10.24 -16.66 7.82
N HIS A 14 -8.94 -16.38 7.73
CA HIS A 14 -8.37 -15.52 6.69
C HIS A 14 -8.49 -16.10 5.26
N GLN A 15 -8.59 -17.42 5.09
CA GLN A 15 -8.75 -18.05 3.77
C GLN A 15 -10.15 -17.83 3.17
N LEU A 16 -11.15 -17.55 4.01
CA LEU A 16 -12.49 -17.19 3.55
C LEU A 16 -12.48 -15.91 2.70
N LEU A 17 -11.45 -15.07 2.81
CA LEU A 17 -11.26 -13.90 1.94
C LEU A 17 -11.14 -14.30 0.46
N LEU A 18 -10.64 -15.51 0.16
CA LEU A 18 -10.51 -16.03 -1.21
C LEU A 18 -11.82 -16.55 -1.81
N THR A 19 -12.92 -16.54 -1.04
CA THR A 19 -14.26 -16.75 -1.60
C THR A 19 -14.74 -15.55 -2.39
N PHE A 20 -14.18 -14.37 -2.11
CA PHE A 20 -14.60 -13.07 -2.63
C PHE A 20 -16.09 -12.75 -2.41
N ASP A 21 -16.78 -13.48 -1.52
CA ASP A 21 -18.15 -13.18 -1.12
C ASP A 21 -18.15 -11.90 -0.26
N PRO A 22 -18.91 -10.85 -0.64
CA PRO A 22 -18.88 -9.58 0.07
C PRO A 22 -19.21 -9.67 1.56
N ILE A 23 -20.18 -10.50 1.94
CA ILE A 23 -20.63 -10.63 3.33
C ILE A 23 -19.56 -11.34 4.15
N LEU A 24 -18.97 -12.42 3.62
CA LEU A 24 -17.90 -13.14 4.29
C LEU A 24 -16.66 -12.28 4.44
N VAL A 25 -16.23 -11.60 3.38
CA VAL A 25 -15.05 -10.72 3.41
C VAL A 25 -15.20 -9.64 4.47
N GLU A 26 -16.37 -9.00 4.53
CA GLU A 26 -16.66 -7.98 5.53
C GLU A 26 -16.56 -8.52 6.97
N LYS A 27 -17.27 -9.63 7.23
CA LYS A 27 -17.30 -10.26 8.55
C LYS A 27 -15.92 -10.73 8.98
N VAL A 28 -15.14 -11.28 8.05
CA VAL A 28 -13.77 -11.72 8.29
C VAL A 28 -12.86 -10.53 8.59
N ALA A 29 -12.94 -9.43 7.85
CA ALA A 29 -12.15 -8.22 8.12
C ALA A 29 -12.47 -7.64 9.52
N VAL A 30 -13.75 -7.55 9.87
CA VAL A 30 -14.20 -7.13 11.20
C VAL A 30 -13.67 -8.07 12.28
N LEU A 31 -13.84 -9.38 12.09
CA LEU A 31 -13.42 -10.40 13.06
C LEU A 31 -11.91 -10.37 13.27
N LEU A 32 -11.12 -10.37 12.19
CA LEU A 32 -9.65 -10.32 12.24
C LEU A 32 -9.18 -9.06 12.98
N ARG A 33 -9.78 -7.90 12.74
CA ARG A 33 -9.44 -6.67 13.47
C ARG A 33 -9.65 -6.82 14.97
N HIS A 34 -10.74 -7.45 15.41
CA HIS A 34 -11.01 -7.66 16.83
C HIS A 34 -10.14 -8.76 17.44
N VAL A 35 -9.94 -9.88 16.75
CA VAL A 35 -9.12 -11.01 17.23
C VAL A 35 -7.64 -10.65 17.29
N MET A 36 -7.19 -9.73 16.44
CA MET A 36 -5.81 -9.21 16.45
C MET A 36 -5.62 -8.03 17.41
N ARG A 37 -6.69 -7.54 18.03
CA ARG A 37 -6.58 -6.55 19.10
C ARG A 37 -5.89 -7.19 20.31
N ASP A 38 -4.79 -6.59 20.75
CA ASP A 38 -3.98 -7.07 21.88
C ASP A 38 -3.46 -8.51 21.73
N ASN A 39 -3.37 -9.01 20.48
CA ASN A 39 -2.92 -10.36 20.18
C ASN A 39 -1.41 -10.37 19.86
N PRO A 40 -0.58 -11.13 20.60
CA PRO A 40 0.85 -11.19 20.33
C PRO A 40 1.20 -11.78 18.95
N GLN A 41 0.28 -12.51 18.32
CA GLN A 41 0.48 -13.05 16.97
C GLN A 41 0.29 -12.01 15.86
N LEU A 42 -0.19 -10.80 16.16
CA LEU A 42 -0.40 -9.74 15.18
C LEU A 42 0.86 -9.45 14.36
N GLN A 43 2.04 -9.50 14.99
CA GLN A 43 3.32 -9.25 14.32
C GLN A 43 3.66 -10.28 13.24
N ARG A 44 3.07 -11.48 13.30
CA ARG A 44 3.31 -12.57 12.35
C ARG A 44 2.14 -12.79 11.41
N LEU A 45 1.09 -11.98 11.50
CA LEU A 45 -0.14 -12.13 10.73
C LEU A 45 0.13 -12.15 9.22
N TYR A 46 1.14 -11.42 8.75
CA TYR A 46 1.52 -11.44 7.33
C TYR A 46 1.90 -12.82 6.80
N HIS A 47 2.41 -13.73 7.64
CA HIS A 47 2.76 -15.10 7.22
C HIS A 47 1.55 -15.92 6.77
N THR A 48 0.34 -15.51 7.13
CA THR A 48 -0.88 -16.22 6.72
C THR A 48 -1.34 -15.84 5.32
N GLY A 49 -0.70 -14.87 4.66
CA GLY A 49 -1.12 -14.36 3.34
C GLY A 49 -2.38 -13.48 3.39
N VAL A 50 -2.88 -13.12 4.58
CA VAL A 50 -4.14 -12.36 4.73
C VAL A 50 -4.14 -11.04 3.95
N PHE A 51 -2.99 -10.35 3.89
CA PHE A 51 -2.84 -9.11 3.16
C PHE A 51 -2.93 -9.34 1.65
N PHE A 52 -2.39 -10.43 1.13
CA PHE A 52 -2.57 -10.79 -0.28
C PHE A 52 -4.03 -11.11 -0.59
N PHE A 53 -4.68 -11.90 0.26
CA PHE A 53 -6.05 -12.34 0.03
C PHE A 53 -7.04 -11.16 0.07
N ILE A 54 -6.89 -10.26 1.05
CA ILE A 54 -7.80 -9.12 1.21
C ILE A 54 -7.58 -8.05 0.12
N MET A 55 -6.35 -7.87 -0.35
CA MET A 55 -6.04 -6.88 -1.39
C MET A 55 -6.50 -7.32 -2.79
N MET A 56 -6.76 -8.62 -3.00
CA MET A 56 -7.42 -9.12 -4.21
C MET A 56 -8.93 -8.86 -4.26
N TYR A 57 -9.53 -8.37 -3.17
CA TYR A 57 -10.97 -8.16 -3.11
C TYR A 57 -11.43 -7.01 -4.03
N THR A 58 -12.41 -7.30 -4.89
CA THR A 58 -12.91 -6.37 -5.92
C THR A 58 -14.20 -5.64 -5.54
N GLY A 59 -14.90 -6.06 -4.48
CA GLY A 59 -16.15 -5.41 -4.07
C GLY A 59 -15.95 -4.02 -3.45
N SER A 60 -17.08 -3.37 -3.14
CA SER A 60 -17.14 -1.96 -2.72
C SER A 60 -17.29 -1.74 -1.21
N ASN A 61 -17.60 -2.77 -0.42
CA ASN A 61 -17.71 -2.70 1.03
C ASN A 61 -16.33 -2.71 1.72
N LEU A 62 -15.50 -1.73 1.36
CA LEU A 62 -14.10 -1.66 1.80
C LEU A 62 -13.90 -1.03 3.18
N LEU A 63 -14.89 -0.39 3.79
CA LEU A 63 -14.69 0.30 5.06
C LEU A 63 -14.14 -0.64 6.17
N PRO A 64 -14.66 -1.87 6.36
CA PRO A 64 -14.10 -2.79 7.35
C PRO A 64 -12.70 -3.30 6.97
N ILE A 65 -12.44 -3.46 5.67
CA ILE A 65 -11.14 -3.84 5.13
C ILE A 65 -10.11 -2.73 5.41
N ALA A 66 -10.42 -1.49 5.03
CA ALA A 66 -9.58 -0.32 5.28
C ALA A 66 -9.29 -0.16 6.79
N SER A 67 -10.29 -0.40 7.64
CA SER A 67 -10.13 -0.34 9.10
C SER A 67 -9.19 -1.42 9.63
N PHE A 68 -9.26 -2.63 9.08
CA PHE A 68 -8.36 -3.73 9.40
C PHE A 68 -6.93 -3.45 8.89
N LEU A 69 -6.80 -3.02 7.63
CA LEU A 69 -5.51 -2.71 7.01
C LEU A 69 -4.79 -1.61 7.79
N LYS A 70 -5.44 -0.46 8.03
CA LYS A 70 -4.90 0.64 8.84
C LYS A 70 -4.46 0.19 10.22
N TYR A 71 -5.24 -0.68 10.87
CA TYR A 71 -4.89 -1.18 12.21
C TYR A 71 -3.63 -2.06 12.23
N SER A 72 -3.35 -2.78 11.14
CA SER A 72 -2.43 -3.92 11.16
C SER A 72 -1.17 -3.77 10.30
N HIS A 73 -1.19 -2.97 9.23
CA HIS A 73 -0.14 -3.00 8.20
C HIS A 73 1.27 -2.62 8.70
N LEU A 74 1.37 -1.69 9.67
CA LEU A 74 2.64 -1.28 10.30
C LEU A 74 3.01 -2.09 11.55
N LYS A 75 2.12 -2.98 12.01
CA LYS A 75 2.33 -3.79 13.22
C LYS A 75 2.90 -5.16 12.93
N GLN A 76 3.39 -5.38 11.70
CA GLN A 76 4.01 -6.62 11.28
C GLN A 76 5.50 -6.61 11.61
N ALA A 77 6.07 -7.74 12.02
CA ALA A 77 7.51 -7.94 12.09
C ALA A 77 8.09 -8.20 10.68
N PHE A 78 7.66 -7.38 9.73
CA PHE A 78 8.07 -7.41 8.34
C PHE A 78 9.25 -6.46 8.14
N ARG A 79 10.26 -6.88 7.37
CA ARG A 79 11.37 -6.03 6.96
C ARG A 79 11.57 -6.21 5.46
N SER A 80 11.39 -5.13 4.71
CA SER A 80 11.69 -5.09 3.29
C SER A 80 13.19 -4.88 3.09
N GLU A 81 13.91 -5.88 2.58
CA GLU A 81 15.35 -5.75 2.28
C GLU A 81 15.63 -5.09 0.91
N GLU A 82 14.61 -4.97 0.05
CA GLU A 82 14.78 -4.62 -1.38
C GLU A 82 14.39 -3.18 -1.75
N SER A 83 13.75 -2.40 -0.87
CA SER A 83 13.15 -1.11 -1.25
C SER A 83 14.00 0.10 -0.88
N LYS A 84 14.48 0.85 -1.89
CA LYS A 84 15.14 2.17 -1.73
C LYS A 84 14.11 3.32 -1.53
N GLY A 85 13.03 3.08 -0.78
CA GLY A 85 11.95 4.05 -0.56
C GLY A 85 12.01 4.70 0.83
N VAL A 86 11.04 5.58 1.13
CA VAL A 86 10.91 6.22 2.45
C VAL A 86 10.58 5.16 3.52
N GLU A 87 11.00 5.44 4.76
CA GLU A 87 10.93 4.52 5.92
C GLU A 87 9.53 3.89 6.11
N LEU A 88 8.45 4.61 5.79
CA LEU A 88 7.08 4.13 5.98
C LEU A 88 6.73 2.94 5.07
N ALA A 89 7.03 3.03 3.77
CA ALA A 89 6.74 1.94 2.82
C ALA A 89 7.58 0.70 3.13
N GLN A 90 8.82 0.88 3.58
CA GLN A 90 9.71 -0.22 4.00
C GLN A 90 9.17 -0.99 5.22
N ARG A 91 8.51 -0.28 6.13
CA ARG A 91 7.96 -0.84 7.38
C ARG A 91 6.56 -1.43 7.20
N SER A 92 5.82 -1.00 6.18
CA SER A 92 4.49 -1.49 5.87
C SER A 92 4.54 -2.81 5.10
N VAL A 93 3.80 -3.82 5.55
CA VAL A 93 3.60 -5.06 4.77
C VAL A 93 2.92 -4.80 3.41
N LEU A 94 2.22 -3.67 3.28
CA LEU A 94 1.57 -3.26 2.04
C LEU A 94 2.52 -2.50 1.10
N GLY A 95 3.73 -2.14 1.52
CA GLY A 95 4.65 -1.33 0.71
C GLY A 95 5.16 -2.02 -0.57
N HIS A 96 5.10 -3.35 -0.63
CA HIS A 96 5.36 -4.10 -1.86
C HIS A 96 4.14 -4.22 -2.77
N LEU A 97 2.93 -3.97 -2.23
CA LEU A 97 1.68 -4.09 -2.97
C LEU A 97 1.20 -2.75 -3.50
N LEU A 98 1.31 -1.70 -2.69
CA LEU A 98 0.76 -0.37 -2.95
C LEU A 98 1.84 0.65 -3.22
N PRO A 99 1.55 1.68 -4.03
CA PRO A 99 2.37 2.89 -4.07
C PRO A 99 2.57 3.47 -2.68
N GLU A 100 3.72 4.11 -2.47
CA GLU A 100 4.05 4.75 -1.20
C GLU A 100 2.97 5.75 -0.76
N ALA A 101 2.46 6.56 -1.69
CA ALA A 101 1.38 7.50 -1.43
C ALA A 101 0.13 6.83 -0.86
N MET A 102 -0.25 5.65 -1.34
CA MET A 102 -1.43 4.93 -0.85
C MET A 102 -1.22 4.36 0.56
N VAL A 103 0.00 3.91 0.88
CA VAL A 103 0.36 3.50 2.25
C VAL A 103 0.35 4.70 3.19
N CYS A 104 0.89 5.82 2.75
CA CYS A 104 0.90 7.08 3.49
C CYS A 104 -0.53 7.61 3.71
N TYR A 105 -1.38 7.51 2.69
CA TYR A 105 -2.79 7.91 2.76
C TYR A 105 -3.57 7.04 3.76
N LEU A 106 -3.34 5.72 3.74
CA LEU A 106 -3.94 4.79 4.71
C LEU A 106 -3.59 5.17 6.15
N GLU A 107 -2.35 5.63 6.40
CA GLU A 107 -1.89 6.01 7.75
C GLU A 107 -2.41 7.39 8.18
N ASN A 108 -2.45 8.37 7.29
CA ASN A 108 -2.79 9.75 7.62
C ASN A 108 -4.31 10.07 7.58
N TYR A 109 -5.12 9.24 6.91
CA TYR A 109 -6.55 9.51 6.74
C TYR A 109 -7.45 8.48 7.42
N PRO A 110 -8.71 8.83 7.78
CA PRO A 110 -9.67 7.86 8.28
C PRO A 110 -9.91 6.71 7.29
N PRO A 111 -10.20 5.47 7.76
CA PRO A 111 -10.45 4.32 6.88
C PRO A 111 -11.50 4.56 5.79
N ALA A 112 -12.51 5.38 6.08
CA ALA A 112 -13.53 5.75 5.10
C ALA A 112 -12.96 6.50 3.89
N ARG A 113 -11.98 7.39 4.11
CA ARG A 113 -11.30 8.13 3.03
C ARG A 113 -10.40 7.20 2.22
N PHE A 114 -9.68 6.29 2.86
CA PHE A 114 -8.92 5.29 2.11
C PHE A 114 -9.82 4.41 1.24
N ALA A 115 -10.97 3.96 1.76
CA ALA A 115 -11.92 3.17 0.99
C ALA A 115 -12.46 3.93 -0.24
N GLU A 116 -12.72 5.23 -0.11
CA GLU A 116 -13.08 6.12 -1.21
C GLU A 116 -11.97 6.21 -2.26
N ILE A 117 -10.74 6.54 -1.85
CA ILE A 117 -9.59 6.62 -2.77
C ILE A 117 -9.38 5.30 -3.50
N PHE A 118 -9.39 4.19 -2.76
CA PHE A 118 -9.06 2.88 -3.29
C PHE A 118 -10.06 2.38 -4.34
N LEU A 119 -11.32 2.84 -4.30
CA LEU A 119 -12.37 2.49 -5.28
C LEU A 119 -12.45 3.45 -6.47
N GLY A 120 -11.97 4.67 -6.33
CA GLY A 120 -12.13 5.71 -7.34
C GLY A 120 -10.91 5.91 -8.24
N GLU A 121 -10.98 7.01 -8.98
CA GLU A 121 -9.94 7.52 -9.86
C GLU A 121 -9.44 8.83 -9.27
N PHE A 122 -8.17 8.87 -8.89
CA PHE A 122 -7.56 10.03 -8.23
C PHE A 122 -6.28 10.39 -8.94
N ASP A 123 -6.19 11.66 -9.30
CA ASP A 123 -5.01 12.28 -9.89
C ASP A 123 -4.82 13.64 -9.20
N THR A 124 -4.19 13.60 -8.03
CA THR A 124 -4.07 14.74 -7.12
C THR A 124 -2.66 14.81 -6.53
N PRO A 125 -2.26 15.96 -5.97
CA PRO A 125 -0.98 16.07 -5.27
C PRO A 125 -0.78 15.05 -4.15
N GLU A 126 -1.83 14.50 -3.53
CA GLU A 126 -1.68 13.54 -2.42
C GLU A 126 -1.86 12.08 -2.84
N ALA A 127 -2.56 11.82 -3.93
CA ALA A 127 -2.90 10.49 -4.38
C ALA A 127 -3.04 10.44 -5.90
N ILE A 128 -2.26 9.56 -6.50
CA ILE A 128 -2.39 9.09 -7.87
C ILE A 128 -2.74 7.61 -7.77
N TRP A 129 -3.99 7.28 -8.06
CA TRP A 129 -4.52 5.92 -7.96
C TRP A 129 -5.67 5.75 -8.94
N SER A 130 -5.64 4.65 -9.70
CA SER A 130 -6.65 4.34 -10.70
C SER A 130 -7.14 2.89 -10.59
N SER A 131 -8.28 2.62 -11.21
CA SER A 131 -8.78 1.25 -11.39
C SER A 131 -7.78 0.38 -12.16
N GLU A 132 -7.00 0.96 -13.08
CA GLU A 132 -5.93 0.25 -13.79
C GLU A 132 -4.81 -0.18 -12.83
N MET A 133 -4.34 0.73 -11.97
CA MET A 133 -3.33 0.42 -10.95
C MET A 133 -3.87 -0.64 -9.99
N ARG A 134 -5.13 -0.52 -9.54
CA ARG A 134 -5.78 -1.54 -8.72
C ARG A 134 -5.83 -2.90 -9.42
N ARG A 135 -6.20 -2.94 -10.70
CA ARG A 135 -6.23 -4.19 -11.48
C ARG A 135 -4.85 -4.81 -11.59
N LEU A 136 -3.82 -4.02 -11.92
CA LEU A 136 -2.43 -4.48 -11.98
C LEU A 136 -2.00 -5.11 -10.66
N MET A 137 -2.32 -4.46 -9.54
CA MET A 137 -2.04 -4.99 -8.20
C MET A 137 -2.67 -6.38 -8.00
N ILE A 138 -3.96 -6.51 -8.31
CA ILE A 138 -4.70 -7.77 -8.16
C ILE A 138 -4.09 -8.86 -9.05
N GLU A 139 -3.75 -8.55 -10.31
CA GLU A 139 -3.13 -9.50 -11.25
C GLU A 139 -1.77 -10.01 -10.76
N LYS A 140 -0.94 -9.13 -10.21
CA LYS A 140 0.37 -9.51 -9.63
C LYS A 140 0.21 -10.42 -8.42
N ILE A 141 -0.73 -10.11 -7.52
CA ILE A 141 -1.03 -10.95 -6.36
C ILE A 141 -1.61 -12.30 -6.80
N ALA A 142 -2.54 -12.31 -7.76
CA ALA A 142 -3.13 -13.54 -8.29
C ALA A 142 -2.07 -14.46 -8.91
N THR A 143 -1.14 -13.89 -9.68
CA THR A 143 0.01 -14.61 -10.24
C THR A 143 0.89 -15.20 -9.13
N HIS A 144 1.18 -14.41 -8.10
CA HIS A 144 1.96 -14.87 -6.95
C HIS A 144 1.28 -16.01 -6.16
N LEU A 145 -0.06 -16.07 -6.18
CA LEU A 145 -0.85 -17.10 -5.51
C LEU A 145 -1.28 -18.27 -6.42
N ALA A 146 -0.82 -18.31 -7.68
CA ALA A 146 -1.30 -19.25 -8.70
C ALA A 146 -1.11 -20.73 -8.32
N ASP A 147 -0.07 -21.06 -7.56
CA ASP A 147 0.16 -22.43 -7.07
C ASP A 147 -0.67 -22.76 -5.83
N PHE A 148 -1.02 -21.75 -5.02
CA PHE A 148 -1.71 -21.96 -3.75
C PHE A 148 -3.23 -22.11 -3.94
N THR A 149 -3.87 -21.27 -4.75
CA THR A 149 -5.33 -21.28 -4.87
C THR A 149 -5.90 -22.61 -5.40
N PRO A 150 -5.30 -23.32 -6.36
CA PRO A 150 -5.78 -24.63 -6.79
C PRO A 150 -5.55 -25.72 -5.74
N ARG A 151 -4.43 -25.65 -5.00
CA ARG A 151 -4.14 -26.54 -3.88
C ARG A 151 -5.17 -26.38 -2.76
N LEU A 152 -5.54 -25.14 -2.45
CA LEU A 152 -6.58 -24.83 -1.47
C LEU A 152 -7.96 -25.32 -1.94
N HIS A 153 -8.28 -25.18 -3.24
CA HIS A 153 -9.51 -25.71 -3.80
C HIS A 153 -9.61 -27.24 -3.67
N SER A 154 -8.48 -27.94 -3.89
CA SER A 154 -8.40 -29.40 -3.78
C SER A 154 -8.37 -29.88 -2.32
N ASN A 155 -7.86 -29.06 -1.41
CA ASN A 155 -7.79 -29.34 0.02
C ASN A 155 -7.98 -28.04 0.82
N THR A 156 -9.17 -27.88 1.39
CA THR A 156 -9.55 -26.69 2.18
C THR A 156 -8.74 -26.50 3.47
N ARG A 157 -7.88 -27.46 3.83
CA ARG A 157 -6.92 -27.35 4.94
C ARG A 157 -5.49 -27.02 4.49
N ALA A 158 -5.26 -26.81 3.20
CA ALA A 158 -3.96 -26.41 2.70
C ALA A 158 -3.54 -25.07 3.33
N LEU A 159 -2.35 -25.03 3.91
CA LEU A 159 -1.80 -23.82 4.51
C LEU A 159 -1.01 -23.04 3.46
N TYR A 160 -1.23 -21.74 3.41
CA TYR A 160 -0.38 -20.85 2.65
C TYR A 160 0.99 -20.76 3.32
N GLN A 161 2.04 -20.98 2.54
CA GLN A 161 3.40 -20.75 2.99
C GLN A 161 3.82 -19.38 2.47
N TYR A 162 4.04 -18.45 3.39
CA TYR A 162 4.44 -17.10 3.01
C TYR A 162 5.76 -17.10 2.25
N CYS A 163 5.73 -16.46 1.10
CA CYS A 163 6.90 -16.00 0.38
C CYS A 163 6.73 -14.49 0.09
N PRO A 164 7.81 -13.69 0.18
CA PRO A 164 7.75 -12.30 -0.23
C PRO A 164 7.33 -12.18 -1.71
N ILE A 165 6.45 -11.23 -1.99
CA ILE A 165 6.11 -10.83 -3.36
C ILE A 165 7.10 -9.75 -3.80
N PRO A 166 7.61 -9.77 -5.05
CA PRO A 166 8.38 -8.66 -5.58
C PRO A 166 7.55 -7.37 -5.53
N ALA A 167 8.21 -6.24 -5.24
CA ALA A 167 7.54 -4.94 -5.22
C ALA A 167 6.88 -4.65 -6.57
N ILE A 168 5.61 -4.23 -6.54
CA ILE A 168 4.85 -3.92 -7.74
C ILE A 168 5.28 -2.55 -8.27
N SER A 169 5.82 -2.52 -9.49
CA SER A 169 6.09 -1.28 -10.22
C SER A 169 4.84 -0.80 -10.92
N TYR A 170 4.52 0.49 -10.76
CA TYR A 170 3.36 1.13 -11.38
C TYR A 170 3.84 2.11 -12.46
N PRO A 171 3.66 1.79 -13.75
CA PRO A 171 4.13 2.65 -14.85
C PRO A 171 3.59 4.09 -14.81
N GLN A 172 2.39 4.27 -14.24
CA GLN A 172 1.76 5.58 -14.04
C GLN A 172 2.60 6.51 -13.15
N LEU A 173 3.50 5.95 -12.32
CA LEU A 173 4.31 6.68 -11.34
C LEU A 173 5.79 6.78 -11.74
N ASP A 174 6.21 6.27 -12.90
CA ASP A 174 7.63 6.23 -13.30
C ASP A 174 8.29 7.62 -13.37
N ASN A 175 7.49 8.67 -13.62
CA ASN A 175 7.94 10.07 -13.68
C ASN A 175 7.51 10.90 -12.47
N GLU A 176 6.98 10.26 -11.42
CA GLU A 176 6.50 10.92 -10.22
C GLU A 176 7.53 10.83 -9.09
N LEU A 177 7.77 11.95 -8.42
CA LEU A 177 8.56 12.00 -7.20
C LEU A 177 7.62 12.23 -6.02
N PHE A 178 7.48 11.21 -5.18
CA PHE A 178 6.70 11.27 -3.95
C PHE A 178 7.59 11.66 -2.77
N CYS A 179 7.20 12.68 -2.02
CA CYS A 179 7.94 13.18 -0.86
C CYS A 179 6.97 13.52 0.27
N SER A 180 7.22 12.96 1.46
CA SER A 180 6.38 13.08 2.65
C SER A 180 4.95 12.58 2.43
N ILE A 181 4.05 13.45 1.95
CA ILE A 181 2.66 13.14 1.66
C ILE A 181 2.22 13.61 0.25
N TYR A 182 3.15 14.14 -0.56
CA TYR A 182 2.81 14.79 -1.83
C TYR A 182 3.65 14.27 -3.01
N TYR A 183 3.01 14.18 -4.17
CA TYR A 183 3.66 14.10 -5.48
C TYR A 183 4.09 15.49 -5.92
N LEU A 184 5.41 15.71 -5.98
CA LEU A 184 5.98 17.05 -6.19
C LEU A 184 5.61 17.64 -7.56
N ARG A 185 5.46 16.80 -8.60
CA ARG A 185 5.04 17.28 -9.92
C ARG A 185 3.64 17.90 -9.87
N HIS A 186 2.70 17.20 -9.24
CA HIS A 186 1.31 17.63 -9.08
C HIS A 186 1.20 18.82 -8.13
N LEU A 187 1.94 18.81 -7.02
CA LEU A 187 1.96 19.93 -6.08
C LEU A 187 2.48 21.22 -6.73
N CYS A 188 3.45 21.12 -7.65
CA CYS A 188 3.96 22.28 -8.39
C CYS A 188 3.06 22.73 -9.55
N ASP A 189 2.05 21.95 -9.93
CA ASP A 189 1.13 22.30 -11.02
C ASP A 189 0.05 23.28 -10.53
N THR A 190 0.45 24.54 -10.47
CA THR A 190 -0.41 25.67 -10.07
C THR A 190 -1.51 25.98 -11.08
N ILE A 191 -1.51 25.36 -12.27
CA ILE A 191 -2.55 25.54 -13.28
C ILE A 191 -3.73 24.62 -12.97
N HIS A 192 -3.47 23.34 -12.70
CA HIS A 192 -4.52 22.36 -12.41
C HIS A 192 -4.90 22.31 -10.92
N PHE A 193 -3.95 22.62 -10.02
CA PHE A 193 -4.17 22.62 -8.57
C PHE A 193 -3.82 23.99 -7.94
N PRO A 194 -4.52 25.07 -8.35
CA PRO A 194 -4.33 26.36 -7.70
C PRO A 194 -4.71 26.27 -6.21
N ASP A 195 -3.87 26.84 -5.35
CA ASP A 195 -4.09 26.94 -3.91
C ASP A 195 -4.30 25.61 -3.17
N TRP A 196 -3.65 24.52 -3.60
CA TRP A 196 -3.74 23.22 -2.92
C TRP A 196 -3.33 23.34 -1.43
N PRO A 197 -4.15 22.89 -0.48
CA PRO A 197 -3.88 23.07 0.94
C PRO A 197 -2.70 22.21 1.41
N ILE A 198 -1.73 22.85 2.07
CA ILE A 198 -0.60 22.17 2.71
C ILE A 198 -0.95 21.89 4.17
N ARG A 199 -0.98 20.60 4.55
CA ARG A 199 -1.57 20.14 5.82
C ARG A 199 -0.75 20.48 7.07
N ASP A 200 0.54 20.75 6.93
CA ASP A 200 1.40 21.25 8.00
C ASP A 200 2.66 21.89 7.37
N PRO A 201 2.77 23.23 7.30
CA PRO A 201 3.92 23.89 6.68
C PRO A 201 5.22 23.73 7.48
N VAL A 202 5.13 23.38 8.77
CA VAL A 202 6.28 23.37 9.70
C VAL A 202 6.95 22.00 9.71
N SER A 203 6.20 20.90 9.56
CA SER A 203 6.78 19.55 9.37
C SER A 203 7.24 19.27 7.93
N VAL A 204 7.01 20.20 6.99
CA VAL A 204 7.87 20.36 5.79
C VAL A 204 9.18 20.99 6.26
N ASP A 205 9.76 20.42 7.30
CA ASP A 205 11.07 20.74 7.81
C ASP A 205 12.04 20.56 6.64
N TRP A 206 12.96 21.51 6.50
CA TRP A 206 14.14 21.60 5.61
C TRP A 206 14.64 20.39 4.79
N GLU A 207 14.29 19.13 5.10
CA GLU A 207 14.49 17.92 4.30
C GLU A 207 13.69 17.92 3.00
N VAL A 208 12.39 18.28 2.99
CA VAL A 208 11.61 18.35 1.73
C VAL A 208 12.15 19.47 0.84
N VAL A 209 12.54 20.58 1.47
CA VAL A 209 13.21 21.69 0.79
C VAL A 209 14.58 21.22 0.30
N GLN A 210 15.39 20.49 1.08
CA GLN A 210 16.69 19.98 0.62
C GLN A 210 16.57 18.94 -0.48
N ASP A 211 15.62 18.02 -0.45
CA ASP A 211 15.41 17.02 -1.49
C ASP A 211 14.85 17.65 -2.76
N ALA A 212 13.91 18.60 -2.63
CA ALA A 212 13.44 19.40 -3.76
C ALA A 212 14.54 20.30 -4.31
N PHE A 213 15.36 20.95 -3.47
CA PHE A 213 16.52 21.74 -3.88
C PHE A 213 17.64 20.85 -4.43
N ALA A 214 17.85 19.63 -3.95
CA ALA A 214 18.83 18.68 -4.48
C ALA A 214 18.36 18.11 -5.82
N ALA A 215 17.07 17.81 -5.96
CA ALA A 215 16.47 17.43 -7.24
C ALA A 215 16.52 18.59 -8.24
N LEU A 216 16.15 19.81 -7.82
CA LEU A 216 16.25 21.03 -8.62
C LEU A 216 17.71 21.38 -8.94
N TRP A 217 18.66 21.16 -8.02
CA TRP A 217 20.10 21.38 -8.21
C TRP A 217 20.71 20.32 -9.11
N CYS A 218 20.29 19.05 -9.02
CA CYS A 218 20.65 17.99 -9.95
C CYS A 218 20.11 18.30 -11.36
N LEU A 219 18.85 18.74 -11.47
CA LEU A 219 18.26 19.20 -12.73
C LEU A 219 19.00 20.43 -13.27
N PHE A 220 19.28 21.45 -12.45
CA PHE A 220 20.05 22.63 -12.85
C PHE A 220 21.47 22.28 -13.29
N SER A 221 22.15 21.41 -12.53
CA SER A 221 23.51 20.94 -12.83
C SER A 221 23.55 20.11 -14.11
N PHE A 222 22.54 19.26 -14.33
CA PHE A 222 22.35 18.49 -15.56
C PHE A 222 22.10 19.42 -16.76
N PHE A 223 21.20 20.39 -16.65
CA PHE A 223 20.95 21.38 -17.70
C PHE A 223 22.19 22.23 -18.01
N LYS A 224 22.97 22.61 -17.00
CA LYS A 224 24.22 23.37 -17.17
C LYS A 224 25.29 22.53 -17.90
N LYS A 225 25.40 21.24 -17.57
CA LYS A 225 26.30 20.28 -18.23
C LYS A 225 25.86 19.94 -19.65
N TYR A 226 24.55 19.81 -19.89
CA TYR A 226 23.94 19.60 -21.20
C TYR A 226 24.14 20.80 -22.14
N LYS A 227 23.93 22.03 -21.63
CA LYS A 227 24.15 23.28 -22.40
C LYS A 227 25.63 23.47 -22.76
N TYR A 228 26.55 23.08 -21.87
CA TYR A 228 28.00 23.11 -22.12
C TYR A 228 28.46 22.04 -23.14
N ALA A 229 27.87 20.84 -23.10
CA ALA A 229 28.16 19.79 -24.07
C ALA A 229 27.65 20.14 -25.48
N ARG A 230 26.51 20.82 -25.58
CA ARG A 230 25.92 21.26 -26.86
C ARG A 230 26.60 22.48 -27.48
N SER A 231 27.42 23.22 -26.73
CA SER A 231 28.20 24.35 -27.27
C SER A 231 29.60 23.97 -27.75
N LYS A 232 29.96 22.68 -27.69
CA LYS A 232 31.24 22.11 -28.16
C LYS A 232 31.07 21.16 -29.36
N ILE A 233 29.86 21.11 -29.94
CA ILE A 233 29.53 20.51 -31.22
C ILE A 233 29.08 21.67 -32.13
#